data_AF-A0A143BBQ5-F1
#
_entry.id   AF-A0A143BBQ5-F1
#
_cell.length_a   1.000
_cell.length_b   1.000
_cell.length_c   1.000
_cell.angle_alpha   90.00
_cell.angle_beta   90.00
_cell.angle_gamma   90.00
#
_symmetry.space_group_name_H-M   'P 1'
#
loop_
_entity.id
_entity.type
_entity.pdbx_description
1 polymer ?
#
loop_
_entity_poly.entity_id
_entity_poly.type
_entity_poly.pdbx_seq_one_letter_code
_entity_poly.pdbx_strand_id
1 'polypeptide(L)'
;MIPRSLLRGDSFIAKSDDGAAPQHPRGRGIYAIQVADLVPTAVGATTLKPDFSGTGNLVWGYVYGASDNYSNGVRTSPAMTYSIASDIAAMDFNADGLNDRLYVGDLGGNLWRFNVGSFDVANWSAKKVFSANPGNDVDSNGTSFQTEGRKIFYKPDMTVHNGAVILYFGSGDRAHPMNYLNPGPDGAVIDRLYAVKDIDSVSGTITEDDLYDATENKLQQDLTPAQIQAERDALAAAKGWYIRLDVNAGEKALAPVSIFNKVAFYSTYQPDSLANIDAANNPCDPGNLGFSRLYALDAETGEAVLNFVTGTGTDAFGEDQATADNKRSQGKDEEGTPYILRRADREVSLGGGIPSGMVFVIGADGSVSAIIAANISFPVISLPGDGTVFPVFWTQW
;
A
#
# COMPACT_ATOMS: atom_id res chain seq x y z
N MET A 1 -29.03 -9.11 -29.54
CA MET A 1 -28.11 -10.24 -29.33
C MET A 1 -26.85 -9.89 -30.12
N ILE A 2 -25.85 -9.33 -29.45
CA ILE A 2 -24.58 -8.87 -30.05
C ILE A 2 -23.48 -9.79 -29.49
N PRO A 3 -22.57 -10.34 -30.32
CA PRO A 3 -21.71 -11.43 -29.90
C PRO A 3 -20.63 -10.95 -28.94
N ARG A 4 -20.45 -11.75 -27.90
CA ARG A 4 -19.42 -11.69 -26.86
C ARG A 4 -18.15 -12.36 -27.41
N SER A 5 -17.35 -11.66 -28.22
CA SER A 5 -15.99 -12.12 -28.57
C SER A 5 -15.19 -11.01 -29.26
N LEU A 6 -14.45 -10.20 -28.47
CA LEU A 6 -13.24 -9.44 -28.85
C LEU A 6 -12.91 -8.45 -27.71
N LEU A 7 -12.53 -8.99 -26.55
CA LEU A 7 -11.80 -8.26 -25.50
C LEU A 7 -10.71 -9.22 -25.02
N ARG A 8 -9.73 -9.47 -25.88
CA ARG A 8 -8.45 -10.11 -25.53
C ARG A 8 -7.38 -9.06 -25.79
N GLY A 9 -6.63 -8.74 -24.75
CA GLY A 9 -5.43 -7.90 -24.80
C GLY A 9 -5.75 -6.42 -24.93
N ASP A 10 -5.85 -5.72 -23.80
CA ASP A 10 -5.62 -4.27 -23.74
C ASP A 10 -5.21 -3.91 -22.30
N SER A 11 -3.91 -4.02 -22.01
CA SER A 11 -3.28 -3.42 -20.83
C SER A 11 -3.22 -1.90 -21.01
N PHE A 12 -4.34 -1.20 -20.79
CA PHE A 12 -4.32 0.26 -20.79
C PHE A 12 -3.54 0.77 -19.57
N ILE A 13 -2.23 0.99 -19.77
CA ILE A 13 -1.45 1.98 -19.03
C ILE A 13 -1.57 3.26 -19.83
N ALA A 14 -2.50 4.13 -19.44
CA ALA A 14 -2.67 5.41 -20.10
C ALA A 14 -1.48 6.32 -19.73
N LYS A 15 -0.47 6.40 -20.60
CA LYS A 15 0.57 7.43 -20.63
C LYS A 15 0.49 8.14 -22.00
N SER A 16 0.57 9.47 -22.03
CA SER A 16 0.79 10.20 -23.29
C SER A 16 1.65 11.43 -23.05
N ASP A 17 2.61 11.64 -23.97
CA ASP A 17 3.54 12.77 -23.99
C ASP A 17 3.03 13.91 -24.91
N ASP A 18 1.95 13.71 -25.69
CA ASP A 18 1.52 14.61 -26.76
C ASP A 18 -0.01 14.71 -26.96
N GLY A 19 -0.52 15.94 -26.83
CA GLY A 19 -1.92 16.35 -26.62
C GLY A 19 -2.95 16.21 -27.77
N ALA A 20 -3.01 15.12 -28.55
CA ALA A 20 -3.99 15.03 -29.65
C ALA A 20 -4.71 13.68 -29.91
N ALA A 21 -4.78 12.73 -28.97
CA ALA A 21 -5.43 11.43 -29.19
C ALA A 21 -6.48 11.06 -28.10
N PRO A 22 -7.54 10.28 -28.43
CA PRO A 22 -8.60 9.89 -27.49
C PRO A 22 -8.15 9.07 -26.26
N GLN A 23 -6.85 8.74 -26.16
CA GLN A 23 -6.19 7.99 -25.10
C GLN A 23 -5.57 8.87 -23.99
N HIS A 24 -5.93 10.16 -23.89
CA HIS A 24 -5.36 11.03 -22.84
C HIS A 24 -5.76 10.56 -21.44
N PRO A 25 -4.81 10.12 -20.59
CA PRO A 25 -5.08 9.96 -19.17
C PRO A 25 -5.60 11.29 -18.60
N ARG A 26 -6.83 11.26 -18.06
CA ARG A 26 -7.42 12.34 -17.28
C ARG A 26 -7.13 12.10 -15.79
N GLY A 27 -7.22 13.13 -14.96
CA GLY A 27 -6.93 13.00 -13.52
C GLY A 27 -5.43 12.98 -13.18
N ARG A 28 -4.62 13.69 -13.97
CA ARG A 28 -3.16 13.84 -13.77
C ARG A 28 -2.84 15.08 -12.95
N GLY A 29 -3.31 15.12 -11.71
CA GLY A 29 -3.08 16.27 -10.85
C GLY A 29 -3.96 16.31 -9.62
N ILE A 30 -3.56 17.17 -8.69
CA ILE A 30 -4.29 17.49 -7.48
C ILE A 30 -4.58 18.99 -7.47
N TYR A 31 -5.75 19.33 -6.93
CA TYR A 31 -6.18 20.70 -6.72
C TYR A 31 -6.59 20.87 -5.26
N ALA A 32 -6.25 22.01 -4.69
CA ALA A 32 -6.76 22.50 -3.42
C ALA A 32 -7.80 23.59 -3.72
N ILE A 33 -9.03 23.34 -3.29
CA ILE A 33 -10.16 24.26 -3.46
C ILE A 33 -10.56 24.78 -2.09
N GLN A 34 -10.76 26.09 -1.98
CA GLN A 34 -11.20 26.73 -0.76
C GLN A 34 -12.63 26.29 -0.45
N VAL A 35 -12.86 25.79 0.76
CA VAL A 35 -14.21 25.43 1.23
C VAL A 35 -14.81 26.57 2.05
N ALA A 36 -14.02 27.16 2.96
CA ALA A 36 -14.40 28.30 3.78
C ALA A 36 -13.15 29.01 4.33
N ASP A 37 -13.29 30.28 4.71
CA ASP A 37 -12.37 30.98 5.60
C ASP A 37 -12.81 30.84 7.05
N LEU A 38 -11.85 30.79 7.97
CA LEU A 38 -12.16 30.87 9.40
C LEU A 38 -11.96 32.31 9.87
N VAL A 39 -13.06 32.97 10.23
CA VAL A 39 -13.06 34.38 10.66
C VAL A 39 -13.53 34.52 12.11
N PRO A 40 -13.03 35.51 12.88
CA PRO A 40 -13.52 35.78 14.23
C PRO A 40 -15.03 36.02 14.26
N THR A 41 -15.71 35.51 15.30
CA THR A 41 -17.16 35.73 15.48
C THR A 41 -17.51 37.20 15.72
N ALA A 42 -16.60 37.95 16.33
CA ALA A 42 -16.62 39.40 16.50
C ALA A 42 -15.18 39.95 16.51
N VAL A 43 -15.02 41.27 16.38
CA VAL A 43 -13.71 41.93 16.46
C VAL A 43 -13.05 41.60 17.81
N GLY A 44 -11.87 40.96 17.78
CA GLY A 44 -11.13 40.54 18.97
C GLY A 44 -11.57 39.22 19.60
N ALA A 45 -12.53 38.50 19.00
CA ALA A 45 -12.93 37.17 19.47
C ALA A 45 -11.88 36.11 19.09
N THR A 46 -11.67 35.14 19.99
CA THR A 46 -10.84 33.94 19.73
C THR A 46 -11.64 32.81 19.10
N THR A 47 -12.97 32.83 19.22
CA THR A 47 -13.86 31.86 18.57
C THR A 47 -13.99 32.20 17.08
N LEU A 48 -13.72 31.21 16.23
CA LEU A 48 -13.83 31.33 14.78
C LEU A 48 -15.17 30.76 14.30
N LYS A 49 -15.71 31.35 13.23
CA LYS A 49 -16.84 30.82 12.47
C LYS A 49 -16.43 30.65 11.00
N PRO A 50 -17.02 29.69 10.28
CA PRO A 50 -16.80 29.57 8.86
C PRO A 50 -17.45 30.73 8.10
N ASP A 51 -16.71 31.33 7.18
CA ASP A 51 -17.20 32.21 6.11
C ASP A 51 -17.07 31.49 4.77
N PHE A 52 -18.21 31.27 4.10
CA PHE A 52 -18.28 30.57 2.83
C PHE A 52 -18.22 31.50 1.62
N SER A 53 -18.01 32.81 1.82
CA SER A 53 -17.97 33.80 0.72
C SER A 53 -16.90 33.51 -0.34
N GLY A 54 -15.79 32.88 0.05
CA GLY A 54 -14.69 32.44 -0.84
C GLY A 54 -14.78 30.99 -1.34
N THR A 55 -15.88 30.28 -1.05
CA THR A 55 -15.97 28.85 -1.38
C THR A 55 -15.87 28.58 -2.88
N GLY A 56 -15.23 27.46 -3.25
CA GLY A 56 -15.08 27.02 -4.64
C GLY A 56 -13.90 27.66 -5.39
N ASN A 57 -13.17 28.58 -4.77
CA ASN A 57 -11.99 29.18 -5.39
C ASN A 57 -10.81 28.19 -5.42
N LEU A 58 -10.08 28.18 -6.54
CA LEU A 58 -8.82 27.44 -6.64
C LEU A 58 -7.74 28.14 -5.80
N VAL A 59 -7.23 27.43 -4.80
CA VAL A 59 -6.15 27.90 -3.93
C VAL A 59 -4.79 27.51 -4.51
N TRP A 60 -4.69 26.25 -4.94
CA TRP A 60 -3.45 25.69 -5.43
C TRP A 60 -3.71 24.47 -6.33
N GLY A 61 -2.80 24.17 -7.25
CA GLY A 61 -2.83 22.92 -8.00
C GLY A 61 -1.45 22.43 -8.41
N TYR A 62 -1.32 21.13 -8.59
CA TYR A 62 -0.14 20.48 -9.17
C TYR A 62 -0.57 19.43 -10.18
N VAL A 63 -0.27 19.70 -11.45
CA VAL A 63 -0.85 18.96 -12.58
C VAL A 63 0.21 18.60 -13.61
N TYR A 64 -0.14 17.70 -14.54
CA TYR A 64 0.66 17.47 -15.73
C TYR A 64 0.87 18.73 -16.56
N GLY A 65 2.09 18.95 -17.04
CA GLY A 65 2.37 19.84 -18.16
C GLY A 65 3.72 19.52 -18.81
N ALA A 66 3.88 19.85 -20.09
CA ALA A 66 5.08 19.49 -20.86
C ALA A 66 6.39 20.12 -20.33
N SER A 67 6.29 21.11 -19.44
CA SER A 67 7.42 21.72 -18.73
C SER A 67 6.99 22.15 -17.34
N ASP A 68 7.95 22.26 -16.43
CA ASP A 68 7.71 22.82 -15.10
C ASP A 68 7.41 24.32 -15.21
N ASN A 69 6.24 24.74 -14.74
CA ASN A 69 5.81 26.14 -14.72
C ASN A 69 4.99 26.41 -13.44
N TYR A 70 4.86 27.69 -13.10
CA TYR A 70 3.93 28.14 -12.07
C TYR A 70 3.18 29.38 -12.54
N SER A 71 1.85 29.30 -12.59
CA SER A 71 0.99 30.42 -12.97
C SER A 71 -0.37 30.29 -12.31
N ASN A 72 -0.92 31.40 -11.81
CA ASN A 72 -2.28 31.46 -11.25
C ASN A 72 -2.56 30.37 -10.21
N GLY A 73 -1.62 30.14 -9.28
CA GLY A 73 -1.76 29.14 -8.23
C GLY A 73 -1.56 27.68 -8.68
N VAL A 74 -1.32 27.43 -9.97
CA VAL A 74 -1.13 26.08 -10.51
C VAL A 74 0.33 25.86 -10.91
N ARG A 75 0.93 24.79 -10.38
CA ARG A 75 2.21 24.23 -10.80
C ARG A 75 1.97 23.14 -11.83
N THR A 76 2.75 23.13 -12.90
CA THR A 76 2.79 22.01 -13.85
C THR A 76 4.08 21.23 -13.71
N SER A 77 4.06 19.93 -14.00
CA SER A 77 5.28 19.12 -14.11
C SER A 77 5.16 18.03 -15.18
N PRO A 78 6.22 17.79 -15.97
CA PRO A 78 6.25 16.70 -16.94
C PRO A 78 6.26 15.33 -16.27
N ALA A 79 6.59 15.24 -14.98
CA ALA A 79 6.65 13.97 -14.25
C ALA A 79 5.26 13.41 -13.86
N MET A 80 4.20 14.23 -13.89
CA MET A 80 2.82 13.85 -13.54
C MET A 80 2.09 13.16 -14.71
N THR A 81 2.69 12.12 -15.28
CA THR A 81 2.19 11.51 -16.53
C THR A 81 1.01 10.55 -16.35
N TYR A 82 0.72 10.11 -15.12
CA TYR A 82 -0.26 9.06 -14.83
C TYR A 82 -1.45 9.60 -14.02
N SER A 83 -2.61 8.99 -14.24
CA SER A 83 -3.83 9.30 -13.49
C SER A 83 -3.68 8.94 -12.02
N ILE A 84 -4.33 9.72 -11.15
CA ILE A 84 -4.40 9.47 -9.71
C ILE A 84 -5.77 8.86 -9.40
N ALA A 85 -5.76 7.61 -8.94
CA ALA A 85 -6.96 6.90 -8.50
C ALA A 85 -6.99 6.67 -6.98
N SER A 86 -5.84 6.73 -6.32
CA SER A 86 -5.71 6.60 -4.87
C SER A 86 -6.36 7.79 -4.15
N ASP A 87 -6.97 7.51 -3.00
CA ASP A 87 -7.30 8.56 -2.05
C ASP A 87 -6.03 9.19 -1.47
N ILE A 88 -6.18 10.42 -0.98
CA ILE A 88 -5.09 11.19 -0.38
C ILE A 88 -4.92 10.80 1.09
N ALA A 89 -3.70 10.51 1.47
CA ALA A 89 -3.28 10.38 2.86
C ALA A 89 -2.75 11.73 3.37
N ALA A 90 -3.22 12.19 4.52
CA ALA A 90 -2.87 13.51 5.06
C ALA A 90 -2.29 13.34 6.46
N MET A 91 -1.28 14.15 6.77
CA MET A 91 -0.55 14.10 8.03
C MET A 91 -0.24 15.52 8.49
N ASP A 92 -0.63 15.80 9.73
CA ASP A 92 -0.06 16.86 10.56
C ASP A 92 1.28 16.34 11.11
N PHE A 93 2.39 16.87 10.58
CA PHE A 93 3.74 16.37 10.86
C PHE A 93 4.36 17.08 12.06
N ASN A 94 3.94 18.32 12.34
CA ASN A 94 4.46 19.14 13.43
C ASN A 94 3.52 19.21 14.67
N ALA A 95 2.35 18.57 14.60
CA ALA A 95 1.31 18.51 15.62
C ALA A 95 0.68 19.88 15.97
N ASP A 96 0.54 20.77 14.98
CA ASP A 96 -0.09 22.09 15.17
C ASP A 96 -1.60 22.12 14.87
N GLY A 97 -2.18 20.97 14.48
CA GLY A 97 -3.59 20.81 14.14
C GLY A 97 -3.89 21.04 12.66
N LEU A 98 -2.89 21.33 11.83
CA LEU A 98 -3.01 21.50 10.38
C LEU A 98 -2.23 20.41 9.65
N ASN A 99 -2.74 19.97 8.50
CA ASN A 99 -2.01 19.00 7.70
C ASN A 99 -0.79 19.67 7.05
N ASP A 100 0.38 19.05 7.19
CA ASP A 100 1.64 19.52 6.61
C ASP A 100 2.00 18.77 5.32
N ARG A 101 1.67 17.47 5.27
CA ARG A 101 2.07 16.57 4.20
C ARG A 101 0.87 15.78 3.69
N LEU A 102 0.76 15.71 2.38
CA LEU A 102 -0.20 14.86 1.67
C LEU A 102 0.55 13.82 0.86
N TYR A 103 0.07 12.58 0.83
CA TYR A 103 0.63 11.49 0.03
C TYR A 103 -0.44 10.84 -0.84
N VAL A 104 -0.06 10.45 -2.05
CA VAL A 104 -0.99 9.79 -2.98
C VAL A 104 -0.24 8.90 -3.97
N GLY A 105 -0.83 7.74 -4.27
CA GLY A 105 -0.36 6.86 -5.33
C GLY A 105 -0.98 7.17 -6.69
N ASP A 106 -0.24 6.95 -7.76
CA ASP A 106 -0.76 7.03 -9.14
C ASP A 106 -0.76 5.67 -9.85
N LEU A 107 -1.47 5.63 -10.99
CA LEU A 107 -1.58 4.43 -11.82
C LEU A 107 -0.28 4.07 -12.57
N GLY A 108 0.76 4.88 -12.47
CA GLY A 108 2.09 4.58 -12.96
C GLY A 108 3.00 3.96 -11.90
N GLY A 109 2.47 3.63 -10.72
CA GLY A 109 3.27 3.10 -9.61
C GLY A 109 4.15 4.16 -8.94
N ASN A 110 3.84 5.44 -9.10
CA ASN A 110 4.55 6.50 -8.40
C ASN A 110 3.80 6.88 -7.12
N LEU A 111 4.57 7.19 -6.08
CA LEU A 111 4.06 7.78 -4.86
C LEU A 111 4.51 9.24 -4.80
N TRP A 112 3.56 10.14 -4.59
CA TRP A 112 3.79 11.57 -4.55
C TRP A 112 3.59 12.09 -3.13
N ARG A 113 4.43 13.05 -2.73
CA ARG A 113 4.27 13.86 -1.53
C ARG A 113 4.01 15.29 -1.93
N PHE A 114 3.09 15.94 -1.23
CA PHE A 114 2.85 17.38 -1.32
C PHE A 114 3.06 18.01 0.05
N ASN A 115 3.91 19.03 0.11
CA ASN A 115 4.14 19.81 1.32
C ASN A 115 3.20 21.01 1.30
N VAL A 116 2.29 21.08 2.27
CA VAL A 116 1.18 22.05 2.37
C VAL A 116 1.15 22.79 3.71
N GLY A 117 2.13 22.56 4.59
CA GLY A 117 2.19 23.19 5.93
C GLY A 117 2.52 24.69 5.96
N SER A 118 2.89 25.31 4.84
CA SER A 118 3.15 26.76 4.80
C SER A 118 1.85 27.55 4.72
N PHE A 119 1.69 28.60 5.54
CA PHE A 119 0.59 29.56 5.41
C PHE A 119 0.62 30.32 4.08
N ASP A 120 1.79 30.51 3.50
CA ASP A 120 1.93 31.01 2.13
C ASP A 120 1.86 29.83 1.15
N VAL A 121 0.76 29.74 0.42
CA VAL A 121 0.46 28.71 -0.58
C VAL A 121 1.45 28.71 -1.75
N ALA A 122 2.17 29.81 -1.98
CA ALA A 122 3.23 29.86 -2.98
C ALA A 122 4.41 28.93 -2.62
N ASN A 123 4.62 28.66 -1.33
CA ASN A 123 5.68 27.77 -0.85
C ASN A 123 5.28 26.29 -0.86
N TRP A 124 4.03 25.96 -1.22
CA TRP A 124 3.61 24.58 -1.37
C TRP A 124 4.34 23.92 -2.54
N SER A 125 4.76 22.67 -2.32
CA SER A 125 5.63 21.93 -3.22
C SER A 125 5.21 20.47 -3.35
N ALA A 126 5.71 19.80 -4.40
CA ALA A 126 5.49 18.38 -4.63
C ALA A 126 6.82 17.65 -4.86
N LYS A 127 6.88 16.37 -4.49
CA LYS A 127 8.01 15.46 -4.72
C LYS A 127 7.47 14.10 -5.14
N LYS A 128 7.99 13.51 -6.21
CA LYS A 128 7.84 12.07 -6.46
C LYS A 128 8.76 11.32 -5.51
N VAL A 129 8.20 10.77 -4.43
CA VAL A 129 8.99 10.13 -3.37
C VAL A 129 9.40 8.71 -3.74
N PHE A 130 8.58 7.99 -4.49
CA PHE A 130 8.86 6.61 -4.90
C PHE A 130 8.40 6.32 -6.33
N SER A 131 9.06 5.39 -7.00
CA SER A 131 8.62 4.80 -8.26
C SER A 131 8.81 3.29 -8.26
N ALA A 132 7.70 2.57 -8.43
CA ALA A 132 7.66 1.12 -8.44
C ALA A 132 8.13 0.50 -9.76
N ASN A 133 8.27 1.26 -10.85
CA ASN A 133 8.43 0.72 -12.20
C ASN A 133 9.76 1.14 -12.84
N PRO A 134 10.88 0.46 -12.52
CA PRO A 134 12.20 0.81 -13.06
C PRO A 134 12.38 0.49 -14.56
N GLY A 135 11.50 -0.34 -15.15
CA GLY A 135 11.47 -0.68 -16.58
C GLY A 135 11.39 -2.19 -16.82
N ASN A 136 12.26 -2.97 -16.18
CA ASN A 136 12.32 -4.43 -16.27
C ASN A 136 12.47 -5.08 -14.89
N ASP A 137 11.95 -6.29 -14.74
CA ASP A 137 12.11 -7.14 -13.56
C ASP A 137 12.21 -8.61 -14.00
N VAL A 138 12.49 -9.50 -13.04
CA VAL A 138 12.76 -10.92 -13.25
C VAL A 138 11.94 -11.73 -12.24
N ASP A 139 11.31 -12.82 -12.69
CA ASP A 139 10.54 -13.71 -11.80
C ASP A 139 11.47 -14.69 -11.06
N SER A 140 10.90 -15.49 -10.16
CA SER A 140 11.62 -16.53 -9.43
C SER A 140 12.25 -17.61 -10.33
N ASN A 141 11.83 -17.70 -11.61
CA ASN A 141 12.38 -18.63 -12.60
C ASN A 141 13.45 -17.99 -13.51
N GLY A 142 13.78 -16.71 -13.32
CA GLY A 142 14.76 -15.99 -14.15
C GLY A 142 14.17 -15.37 -15.43
N THR A 143 12.85 -15.34 -15.58
CA THR A 143 12.17 -14.76 -16.76
C THR A 143 12.05 -13.25 -16.61
N SER A 144 12.56 -12.49 -17.58
CA SER A 144 12.41 -11.03 -17.56
C SER A 144 11.06 -10.58 -18.13
N PHE A 145 10.46 -9.58 -17.50
CA PHE A 145 9.23 -8.92 -17.94
C PHE A 145 9.29 -7.41 -17.69
N GLN A 146 8.43 -6.65 -18.37
CA GLN A 146 8.31 -5.21 -18.14
C GLN A 146 7.63 -4.94 -16.80
N THR A 147 8.08 -3.93 -16.08
CA THR A 147 7.48 -3.58 -14.78
C THR A 147 6.25 -2.71 -14.93
N GLU A 148 6.06 -2.06 -16.07
CA GLU A 148 4.90 -1.21 -16.33
C GLU A 148 3.60 -1.99 -16.06
N GLY A 149 2.90 -1.63 -14.97
CA GLY A 149 1.71 -2.35 -14.51
C GLY A 149 1.52 -2.40 -13.00
N ARG A 150 2.53 -2.03 -12.19
CA ARG A 150 2.43 -1.95 -10.73
C ARG A 150 1.67 -0.69 -10.31
N LYS A 151 0.36 -0.67 -10.51
CA LYS A 151 -0.49 0.49 -10.22
C LYS A 151 -0.70 0.64 -8.71
N ILE A 152 -0.79 1.87 -8.21
CA ILE A 152 -1.17 2.15 -6.81
C ILE A 152 -2.58 2.72 -6.83
N PHE A 153 -3.56 1.88 -6.48
CA PHE A 153 -4.99 2.26 -6.44
C PHE A 153 -5.47 2.74 -5.08
N TYR A 154 -4.77 2.36 -4.02
CA TYR A 154 -5.25 2.53 -2.66
C TYR A 154 -4.35 3.45 -1.86
N LYS A 155 -4.99 4.16 -0.94
CA LYS A 155 -4.35 5.10 -0.03
C LYS A 155 -3.20 4.43 0.73
N PRO A 156 -2.01 5.04 0.80
CA PRO A 156 -0.97 4.58 1.70
C PRO A 156 -1.38 4.84 3.15
N ASP A 157 -1.05 3.93 4.04
CA ASP A 157 -1.03 4.21 5.47
C ASP A 157 0.38 4.66 5.89
N MET A 158 0.51 5.34 7.02
CA MET A 158 1.77 5.93 7.41
C MET A 158 2.04 5.95 8.91
N THR A 159 3.32 5.85 9.25
CA THR A 159 3.81 6.05 10.61
C THR A 159 4.98 7.03 10.62
N VAL A 160 5.29 7.58 11.79
CA VAL A 160 6.51 8.39 12.00
C VAL A 160 7.43 7.63 12.92
N HIS A 161 8.66 7.41 12.47
CA HIS A 161 9.70 6.76 13.26
C HIS A 161 11.00 7.56 13.13
N ASN A 162 11.57 8.03 14.25
CA ASN A 162 12.80 8.83 14.31
C ASN A 162 12.81 10.02 13.31
N GLY A 163 11.67 10.69 13.14
CA GLY A 163 11.52 11.84 12.24
C GLY A 163 11.40 11.51 10.75
N ALA A 164 11.44 10.23 10.37
CA ALA A 164 11.10 9.77 9.02
C ALA A 164 9.64 9.34 8.94
N VAL A 165 8.98 9.64 7.82
CA VAL A 165 7.64 9.12 7.52
C VAL A 165 7.82 7.79 6.81
N ILE A 166 7.22 6.71 7.33
CA ILE A 166 7.19 5.41 6.66
C ILE A 166 5.82 5.25 6.02
N LEU A 167 5.80 4.98 4.71
CA LEU A 167 4.61 4.85 3.88
C LEU A 167 4.42 3.38 3.53
N TYR A 168 3.24 2.84 3.85
CA TYR A 168 2.89 1.44 3.62
C TYR A 168 1.78 1.35 2.59
N PHE A 169 2.01 0.59 1.53
CA PHE A 169 1.07 0.46 0.41
C PHE A 169 1.37 -0.82 -0.37
N GLY A 170 0.41 -1.25 -1.19
CA GLY A 170 0.62 -2.35 -2.12
C GLY A 170 0.31 -1.94 -3.55
N SER A 171 0.88 -2.65 -4.51
CA SER A 171 0.52 -2.51 -5.91
C SER A 171 -0.57 -3.50 -6.33
N GLY A 172 -1.36 -3.12 -7.31
CA GLY A 172 -2.38 -3.99 -7.90
C GLY A 172 -3.27 -3.27 -8.89
N ASP A 173 -3.61 -3.90 -10.01
CA ASP A 173 -4.56 -3.34 -10.97
C ASP A 173 -6.00 -3.73 -10.64
N ARG A 174 -6.73 -2.85 -9.94
CA ARG A 174 -8.15 -3.06 -9.62
C ARG A 174 -9.06 -3.04 -10.85
N ALA A 175 -8.66 -2.41 -11.96
CA ALA A 175 -9.45 -2.46 -13.19
C ALA A 175 -9.35 -3.83 -13.87
N HIS A 176 -8.28 -4.59 -13.59
CA HIS A 176 -8.02 -5.92 -14.12
C HIS A 176 -7.62 -6.91 -13.01
N PRO A 177 -8.50 -7.18 -12.03
CA PRO A 177 -8.17 -8.04 -10.90
C PRO A 177 -7.92 -9.49 -11.32
N MET A 178 -8.44 -9.89 -12.48
CA MET A 178 -8.28 -11.23 -13.07
C MET A 178 -7.01 -11.36 -13.94
N ASN A 179 -6.14 -10.36 -13.98
CA ASN A 179 -4.90 -10.46 -14.75
C ASN A 179 -3.90 -11.37 -14.01
N TYR A 180 -3.68 -12.57 -14.53
CA TYR A 180 -2.77 -13.57 -13.97
C TYR A 180 -1.45 -13.66 -14.75
N LEU A 181 -0.43 -14.25 -14.12
CA LEU A 181 0.91 -14.37 -14.68
C LEU A 181 0.94 -15.24 -15.95
N ASN A 182 1.14 -14.59 -17.10
CA ASN A 182 1.82 -15.14 -18.27
C ASN A 182 2.77 -14.03 -18.75
N PRO A 183 4.08 -14.10 -18.45
CA PRO A 183 5.01 -13.05 -18.86
C PRO A 183 5.04 -12.95 -20.39
N GLY A 184 4.63 -11.79 -20.89
CA GLY A 184 4.55 -11.42 -22.30
C GLY A 184 4.27 -9.91 -22.39
N PRO A 185 4.21 -9.32 -23.60
CA PRO A 185 3.91 -7.90 -23.78
C PRO A 185 2.59 -7.46 -23.13
N ASP A 186 1.68 -8.42 -22.91
CA ASP A 186 0.34 -8.24 -22.32
C ASP A 186 0.18 -8.94 -20.95
N GLY A 187 1.28 -9.38 -20.33
CA GLY A 187 1.28 -10.20 -19.11
C GLY A 187 1.03 -9.43 -17.81
N ALA A 188 0.52 -10.10 -16.77
CA ALA A 188 0.47 -9.52 -15.43
C ALA A 188 1.89 -9.29 -14.85
N VAL A 189 2.06 -8.17 -14.16
CA VAL A 189 3.22 -7.93 -13.29
C VAL A 189 3.06 -8.70 -11.97
N ILE A 190 4.18 -9.06 -11.33
CA ILE A 190 4.19 -9.70 -9.98
C ILE A 190 3.97 -8.64 -8.90
N ASP A 191 2.76 -8.30 -8.46
CA ASP A 191 2.58 -7.17 -7.54
C ASP A 191 3.40 -7.22 -6.23
N ARG A 192 3.51 -6.08 -5.51
CA ARG A 192 4.36 -5.95 -4.32
C ARG A 192 3.58 -5.40 -3.13
N LEU A 193 4.04 -5.75 -1.94
CA LEU A 193 3.77 -5.02 -0.70
C LEU A 193 5.00 -4.16 -0.38
N TYR A 194 4.80 -2.90 0.01
CA TYR A 194 5.89 -1.95 0.25
C TYR A 194 5.79 -1.28 1.62
N ALA A 195 6.94 -1.06 2.24
CA ALA A 195 7.17 -0.02 3.22
C ALA A 195 8.29 0.90 2.72
N VAL A 196 8.03 2.20 2.57
CA VAL A 196 8.99 3.18 2.03
C VAL A 196 9.21 4.30 3.03
N LYS A 197 10.47 4.54 3.40
CA LYS A 197 10.89 5.62 4.30
C LYS A 197 11.10 6.90 3.49
N ASP A 198 10.17 7.85 3.58
CA ASP A 198 10.38 9.21 3.09
C ASP A 198 11.24 10.01 4.08
N ILE A 199 12.46 10.31 3.64
CA ILE A 199 13.46 11.04 4.40
C ILE A 199 13.85 12.27 3.58
N ASP A 200 13.78 13.47 4.19
CA ASP A 200 14.03 14.73 3.47
C ASP A 200 15.46 14.87 2.95
N SER A 201 16.43 14.19 3.57
CA SER A 201 17.83 14.18 3.10
C SER A 201 18.02 13.40 1.80
N VAL A 202 17.07 12.56 1.39
CA VAL A 202 17.14 11.80 0.15
C VAL A 202 16.77 12.71 -1.03
N SER A 203 17.79 13.12 -1.78
CA SER A 203 17.64 13.79 -3.06
C SER A 203 17.16 12.81 -4.13
N GLY A 204 16.07 13.13 -4.81
CA GLY A 204 15.52 12.31 -5.90
C GLY A 204 14.37 11.39 -5.47
N THR A 205 14.05 10.45 -6.37
CA THR A 205 12.96 9.46 -6.22
C THR A 205 13.55 8.13 -5.77
N ILE A 206 12.98 7.55 -4.72
CA ILE A 206 13.32 6.22 -4.22
C ILE A 206 12.80 5.17 -5.22
N THR A 207 13.56 4.11 -5.46
CA THR A 207 13.16 2.98 -6.30
C THR A 207 13.31 1.66 -5.53
N GLU A 208 12.92 0.52 -6.10
CA GLU A 208 13.14 -0.79 -5.45
C GLU A 208 14.62 -1.07 -5.15
N ASP A 209 15.57 -0.52 -5.93
CA ASP A 209 17.02 -0.66 -5.68
C ASP A 209 17.47 -0.02 -4.36
N ASP A 210 16.67 0.90 -3.81
CA ASP A 210 16.92 1.55 -2.52
C ASP A 210 16.28 0.80 -1.34
N LEU A 211 15.47 -0.23 -1.61
CA LEU A 211 14.70 -0.99 -0.63
C LEU A 211 15.32 -2.36 -0.37
N TYR A 212 15.06 -2.90 0.81
CA TYR A 212 15.44 -4.26 1.14
C TYR A 212 14.42 -5.27 0.58
N ASP A 213 14.90 -6.28 -0.16
CA ASP A 213 14.06 -7.38 -0.62
C ASP A 213 13.77 -8.34 0.55
N ALA A 214 12.58 -8.22 1.12
CA ALA A 214 12.11 -9.05 2.22
C ALA A 214 11.37 -10.32 1.73
N THR A 215 11.30 -10.58 0.42
CA THR A 215 10.46 -11.64 -0.16
C THR A 215 10.73 -13.02 0.47
N GLU A 216 12.00 -13.38 0.61
CA GLU A 216 12.43 -14.69 1.11
C GLU A 216 12.36 -14.84 2.64
N ASN A 217 12.02 -13.78 3.39
CA ASN A 217 11.94 -13.80 4.86
C ASN A 217 13.21 -14.29 5.57
N LYS A 218 14.38 -13.95 5.02
CA LYS A 218 15.68 -14.44 5.50
C LYS A 218 15.95 -14.23 7.00
N LEU A 219 15.41 -13.17 7.61
CA LEU A 219 15.58 -12.90 9.04
C LEU A 219 14.89 -13.93 9.96
N GLN A 220 13.99 -14.75 9.42
CA GLN A 220 13.30 -15.85 10.11
C GLN A 220 13.68 -17.24 9.56
N GLN A 221 14.64 -17.31 8.64
CA GLN A 221 15.26 -18.57 8.20
C GLN A 221 16.33 -19.04 9.20
N ASP A 222 16.73 -20.31 9.08
CA ASP A 222 17.80 -20.91 9.90
C ASP A 222 19.19 -20.45 9.46
N LEU A 223 19.49 -19.19 9.73
CA LEU A 223 20.76 -18.54 9.40
C LEU A 223 21.74 -18.54 10.58
N THR A 224 23.03 -18.49 10.26
CA THR A 224 24.06 -18.27 11.29
C THR A 224 23.99 -16.84 11.83
N PRO A 225 24.44 -16.57 13.09
CA PRO A 225 24.42 -15.23 13.67
C PRO A 225 25.07 -14.14 12.79
N ALA A 226 26.14 -14.48 12.06
CA ALA A 226 26.80 -13.57 11.13
C ALA A 226 25.93 -13.23 9.91
N GLN A 227 25.22 -14.21 9.36
CA GLN A 227 24.28 -13.98 8.25
C GLN A 227 23.09 -13.13 8.70
N ILE A 228 22.51 -13.42 9.87
CA ILE A 228 21.41 -12.61 10.41
C ILE A 228 21.87 -11.16 10.63
N GLN A 229 23.10 -10.95 11.11
CA GLN A 229 23.63 -9.59 11.26
C GLN A 229 23.80 -8.89 9.91
N ALA A 230 24.30 -9.58 8.89
CA ALA A 230 24.41 -9.02 7.55
C ALA A 230 23.06 -8.59 6.96
N GLU A 231 22.01 -9.42 7.12
CA GLU A 231 20.65 -9.07 6.66
C GLU A 231 20.06 -7.89 7.46
N ARG A 232 20.31 -7.81 8.78
CA ARG A 232 19.93 -6.64 9.59
C ARG A 232 20.64 -5.37 9.15
N ASP A 233 21.93 -5.44 8.86
CA ASP A 233 22.72 -4.29 8.41
C ASP A 233 22.23 -3.81 7.02
N ALA A 234 21.89 -4.75 6.12
CA ALA A 234 21.30 -4.44 4.82
C ALA A 234 19.93 -3.75 4.95
N LEU A 235 19.04 -4.29 5.79
CA LEU A 235 17.74 -3.69 6.07
C LEU A 235 17.86 -2.30 6.72
N ALA A 236 18.79 -2.12 7.65
CA ALA A 236 19.02 -0.85 8.33
C ALA A 236 19.55 0.24 7.39
N ALA A 237 20.37 -0.14 6.39
CA ALA A 237 20.86 0.76 5.36
C ALA A 237 19.79 1.10 4.30
N ALA A 238 18.79 0.23 4.13
CA ALA A 238 17.72 0.41 3.14
C ALA A 238 16.69 1.46 3.55
N LYS A 239 16.07 2.07 2.54
CA LYS A 239 15.02 3.09 2.70
C LYS A 239 13.63 2.47 2.89
N GLY A 240 13.57 1.28 3.51
CA GLY A 240 12.36 0.48 3.65
C GLY A 240 12.55 -0.92 3.10
N TRP A 241 11.45 -1.60 2.82
CA TRP A 241 11.44 -2.97 2.33
C TRP A 241 10.30 -3.20 1.34
N TYR A 242 10.43 -4.24 0.52
CA TYR A 242 9.32 -4.76 -0.28
C TYR A 242 9.22 -6.28 -0.19
N ILE A 243 8.04 -6.81 -0.48
CA ILE A 243 7.78 -8.24 -0.65
C ILE A 243 7.12 -8.43 -2.01
N ARG A 244 7.68 -9.34 -2.83
CA ARG A 244 7.08 -9.77 -4.09
C ARG A 244 5.92 -10.73 -3.80
N LEU A 245 4.78 -10.53 -4.46
CA LEU A 245 3.63 -11.45 -4.45
C LEU A 245 3.82 -12.49 -5.57
N ASP A 246 4.90 -13.27 -5.46
CA ASP A 246 5.37 -14.21 -6.49
C ASP A 246 4.99 -15.67 -6.22
N VAL A 247 4.58 -15.98 -4.99
CA VAL A 247 4.14 -17.32 -4.58
C VAL A 247 2.79 -17.67 -5.19
N ASN A 248 1.84 -16.73 -5.15
CA ASN A 248 0.48 -16.91 -5.60
C ASN A 248 0.29 -16.20 -6.95
N ALA A 249 0.00 -16.98 -7.99
CA ALA A 249 -0.02 -16.44 -9.36
C ALA A 249 -1.03 -15.29 -9.54
N GLY A 250 -0.53 -14.12 -9.91
CA GLY A 250 -1.36 -12.94 -10.18
C GLY A 250 -1.92 -12.26 -8.94
N GLU A 251 -1.47 -12.61 -7.73
CA GLU A 251 -1.90 -11.97 -6.49
C GLU A 251 -1.60 -10.47 -6.48
N LYS A 252 -2.52 -9.66 -5.94
CA LYS A 252 -2.49 -8.18 -5.96
C LYS A 252 -2.99 -7.57 -4.67
N ALA A 253 -2.44 -6.43 -4.25
CA ALA A 253 -3.01 -5.65 -3.15
C ALA A 253 -4.19 -4.82 -3.65
N LEU A 254 -5.41 -5.25 -3.30
CA LEU A 254 -6.66 -4.61 -3.73
C LEU A 254 -7.45 -3.99 -2.57
N ALA A 255 -6.77 -3.55 -1.52
CA ALA A 255 -7.35 -2.87 -0.38
C ALA A 255 -6.35 -1.85 0.22
N PRO A 256 -6.81 -0.84 0.96
CA PRO A 256 -5.93 -0.01 1.79
C PRO A 256 -5.20 -0.86 2.83
N VAL A 257 -3.94 -0.49 3.08
CA VAL A 257 -3.12 -1.05 4.15
C VAL A 257 -3.57 -0.47 5.48
N SER A 258 -3.42 -1.22 6.57
CA SER A 258 -3.65 -0.72 7.91
C SER A 258 -2.47 -1.05 8.82
N ILE A 259 -1.92 -0.05 9.51
CA ILE A 259 -0.83 -0.22 10.47
C ILE A 259 -1.37 -0.11 11.89
N PHE A 260 -1.12 -1.12 12.70
CA PHE A 260 -1.53 -1.11 14.10
C PHE A 260 -0.53 -1.86 14.96
N ASN A 261 -0.12 -1.25 16.08
CA ASN A 261 0.83 -1.82 17.04
C ASN A 261 2.11 -2.38 16.39
N LYS A 262 2.74 -1.61 15.49
CA LYS A 262 3.93 -2.00 14.72
C LYS A 262 3.72 -3.19 13.75
N VAL A 263 2.49 -3.60 13.53
CA VAL A 263 2.13 -4.61 12.53
C VAL A 263 1.52 -3.91 11.33
N ALA A 264 2.07 -4.19 10.16
CA ALA A 264 1.55 -3.78 8.87
C ALA A 264 0.66 -4.87 8.28
N PHE A 265 -0.62 -4.56 8.14
CA PHE A 265 -1.59 -5.49 7.62
C PHE A 265 -1.98 -5.15 6.18
N TYR A 266 -1.79 -6.12 5.29
CA TYR A 266 -2.12 -5.99 3.86
C TYR A 266 -3.16 -7.03 3.49
N SER A 267 -4.22 -6.60 2.83
CA SER A 267 -5.18 -7.54 2.25
C SER A 267 -5.02 -7.62 0.74
N THR A 268 -4.90 -8.84 0.24
CA THR A 268 -4.59 -9.14 -1.16
C THR A 268 -5.65 -10.04 -1.77
N TYR A 269 -5.75 -9.96 -3.09
CA TYR A 269 -6.62 -10.78 -3.90
C TYR A 269 -5.78 -11.62 -4.86
N GLN A 270 -5.99 -12.92 -4.84
CA GLN A 270 -5.43 -13.86 -5.80
C GLN A 270 -6.54 -14.33 -6.75
N PRO A 271 -6.43 -14.13 -8.07
CA PRO A 271 -7.36 -14.73 -9.01
C PRO A 271 -7.21 -16.27 -9.01
N ASP A 272 -8.32 -17.00 -9.12
CA ASP A 272 -8.25 -18.46 -9.27
C ASP A 272 -7.75 -18.85 -10.68
N SER A 273 -7.21 -20.05 -10.82
CA SER A 273 -6.69 -20.57 -12.09
C SER A 273 -7.80 -20.67 -13.14
N LEU A 274 -7.48 -20.41 -14.42
CA LEU A 274 -8.43 -20.56 -15.54
C LEU A 274 -9.10 -21.95 -15.57
N ALA A 275 -8.39 -23.00 -15.15
CA ALA A 275 -8.90 -24.37 -15.10
C ALA A 275 -10.07 -24.52 -14.12
N ASN A 276 -10.12 -23.71 -13.06
CA ASN A 276 -11.20 -23.68 -12.07
C ASN A 276 -12.36 -22.76 -12.48
N ILE A 277 -12.18 -21.89 -13.50
CA ILE A 277 -13.23 -21.02 -14.04
C ILE A 277 -14.12 -21.75 -15.06
N ASP A 278 -13.57 -22.75 -15.74
CA ASP A 278 -14.24 -23.55 -16.77
C ASP A 278 -14.70 -24.93 -16.25
N ALA A 279 -14.54 -25.19 -14.95
CA ALA A 279 -15.00 -26.41 -14.30
C ALA A 279 -16.52 -26.36 -14.11
N ALA A 280 -17.22 -26.72 -15.18
CA ALA A 280 -18.67 -26.86 -15.35
C ALA A 280 -19.40 -25.58 -15.76
N ASN A 281 -20.10 -25.67 -16.90
CA ASN A 281 -21.20 -24.82 -17.34
C ASN A 281 -22.39 -24.82 -16.36
N ASN A 282 -22.14 -24.59 -15.07
CA ASN A 282 -23.14 -24.49 -14.03
C ASN A 282 -23.49 -23.00 -13.87
N PRO A 283 -24.66 -22.55 -14.37
CA PRO A 283 -25.09 -21.16 -14.22
C PRO A 283 -25.36 -20.75 -12.76
N CYS A 284 -25.29 -21.69 -11.81
CA CYS A 284 -25.39 -21.44 -10.37
C CYS A 284 -24.01 -21.32 -9.68
N ASP A 285 -22.90 -21.55 -10.40
CA ASP A 285 -21.57 -21.29 -9.86
C ASP A 285 -21.29 -19.79 -9.99
N PRO A 286 -20.99 -19.07 -8.88
CA PRO A 286 -20.70 -17.63 -8.93
C PRO A 286 -19.48 -17.26 -9.80
N GLY A 287 -18.74 -18.24 -10.30
CA GLY A 287 -17.59 -18.06 -11.18
C GLY A 287 -16.30 -17.90 -10.38
N ASN A 288 -15.26 -17.32 -11.00
CA ASN A 288 -13.97 -17.09 -10.33
C ASN A 288 -14.09 -16.01 -9.24
N LEU A 289 -14.34 -16.45 -8.01
CA LEU A 289 -14.33 -15.57 -6.84
C LEU A 289 -12.90 -15.25 -6.38
N GLY A 290 -11.88 -15.98 -6.84
CA GLY A 290 -10.51 -15.89 -6.35
C GLY A 290 -10.40 -16.15 -4.84
N PHE A 291 -9.24 -15.82 -4.28
CA PHE A 291 -8.94 -15.94 -2.86
C PHE A 291 -8.54 -14.59 -2.28
N SER A 292 -9.17 -14.24 -1.17
CA SER A 292 -8.77 -13.16 -0.28
C SER A 292 -7.71 -13.67 0.67
N ARG A 293 -6.65 -12.90 0.88
CA ARG A 293 -5.59 -13.20 1.82
C ARG A 293 -5.29 -12.00 2.69
N LEU A 294 -4.79 -12.27 3.88
CA LEU A 294 -4.28 -11.28 4.80
C LEU A 294 -2.83 -11.57 5.11
N TYR A 295 -2.00 -10.54 4.97
CA TYR A 295 -0.65 -10.51 5.49
C TYR A 295 -0.60 -9.75 6.82
N ALA A 296 0.10 -10.28 7.80
CA ALA A 296 0.42 -9.61 9.06
C ALA A 296 1.95 -9.57 9.21
N LEU A 297 2.52 -8.40 8.94
CA LEU A 297 3.96 -8.22 8.81
C LEU A 297 4.48 -7.26 9.87
N ASP A 298 5.68 -7.48 10.38
CA ASP A 298 6.36 -6.47 11.19
C ASP A 298 6.62 -5.23 10.31
N ALA A 299 6.20 -4.07 10.80
CA ALA A 299 6.21 -2.84 10.01
C ALA A 299 7.65 -2.38 9.65
N GLU A 300 8.64 -2.70 10.49
CA GLU A 300 10.04 -2.29 10.25
C GLU A 300 10.80 -3.27 9.36
N THR A 301 10.45 -4.55 9.41
CA THR A 301 11.27 -5.64 8.85
C THR A 301 10.59 -6.49 7.78
N GLY A 302 9.25 -6.48 7.71
CA GLY A 302 8.48 -7.36 6.84
C GLY A 302 8.43 -8.82 7.31
N GLU A 303 8.93 -9.14 8.51
CA GLU A 303 8.88 -10.49 9.09
C GLU A 303 7.45 -10.91 9.46
N ALA A 304 7.17 -12.21 9.56
CA ALA A 304 5.90 -12.67 10.14
C ALA A 304 5.84 -12.32 11.63
N VAL A 305 4.66 -11.95 12.12
CA VAL A 305 4.44 -11.61 13.54
C VAL A 305 3.37 -12.45 14.22
N LEU A 306 2.50 -13.11 13.46
CA LEU A 306 1.45 -14.01 13.95
C LEU A 306 1.72 -15.43 13.45
N ASN A 307 1.45 -16.44 14.28
CA ASN A 307 1.54 -17.85 13.89
C ASN A 307 0.24 -18.26 13.19
N PHE A 308 0.21 -18.13 11.86
CA PHE A 308 -0.93 -18.56 11.05
C PHE A 308 -0.84 -20.04 10.66
N VAL A 309 0.35 -20.64 10.69
CA VAL A 309 0.59 -22.03 10.33
C VAL A 309 0.90 -22.86 11.57
N THR A 310 -0.14 -23.48 12.14
CA THR A 310 -0.05 -24.23 13.41
C THR A 310 0.33 -25.71 13.25
N GLY A 311 0.66 -26.16 12.04
CA GLY A 311 1.03 -27.55 11.75
C GLY A 311 2.46 -27.91 12.18
N THR A 312 2.73 -29.20 12.38
CA THR A 312 4.10 -29.72 12.55
C THR A 312 4.64 -30.23 11.21
N GLY A 313 5.92 -30.04 10.94
CA GLY A 313 6.60 -30.50 9.72
C GLY A 313 7.20 -29.37 8.89
N THR A 314 7.44 -29.63 7.60
CA THR A 314 8.02 -28.67 6.66
C THR A 314 6.92 -27.91 5.93
N ASP A 315 7.03 -26.59 5.83
CA ASP A 315 6.06 -25.74 5.12
C ASP A 315 6.26 -25.73 3.58
N ALA A 316 5.44 -24.93 2.90
CA ALA A 316 5.49 -24.77 1.44
C ALA A 316 6.81 -24.18 0.91
N PHE A 317 7.63 -23.60 1.78
CA PHE A 317 8.92 -23.00 1.45
C PHE A 317 10.11 -23.89 1.85
N GLY A 318 9.85 -25.09 2.37
CA GLY A 318 10.90 -26.00 2.81
C GLY A 318 11.43 -25.69 4.22
N GLU A 319 10.77 -24.82 4.98
CA GLU A 319 11.18 -24.44 6.32
C GLU A 319 10.57 -25.38 7.36
N ASP A 320 11.41 -25.92 8.27
CA ASP A 320 10.94 -26.76 9.36
C ASP A 320 10.22 -25.89 10.41
N GLN A 321 8.98 -26.24 10.70
CA GLN A 321 8.17 -25.64 11.74
C GLN A 321 8.52 -26.20 13.13
N ALA A 322 9.40 -27.20 13.22
CA ALA A 322 9.95 -27.72 14.46
C ALA A 322 11.25 -26.99 14.86
N THR A 323 11.21 -26.34 16.02
CA THR A 323 12.32 -25.87 16.86
C THR A 323 13.22 -24.71 16.38
N ALA A 324 12.89 -23.49 16.84
CA ALA A 324 13.79 -22.50 17.46
C ALA A 324 12.95 -21.30 17.99
N ASP A 325 12.99 -21.00 19.30
CA ASP A 325 12.26 -19.87 19.92
C ASP A 325 12.46 -18.55 19.16
N ASN A 326 11.39 -17.95 18.61
CA ASN A 326 11.45 -16.58 18.12
C ASN A 326 10.95 -15.61 19.19
N LYS A 327 11.89 -14.93 19.87
CA LYS A 327 11.58 -13.89 20.88
C LYS A 327 10.77 -12.70 20.35
N ARG A 328 10.58 -12.57 19.03
CA ARG A 328 9.83 -11.49 18.37
C ARG A 328 8.39 -11.86 18.03
N SER A 329 7.97 -13.11 18.29
CA SER A 329 6.57 -13.50 18.10
C SER A 329 5.65 -12.68 19.02
N GLN A 330 4.56 -12.18 18.46
CA GLN A 330 3.50 -11.49 19.21
C GLN A 330 2.61 -12.48 19.99
N GLY A 331 2.73 -13.79 19.73
CA GLY A 331 2.00 -14.87 20.41
C GLY A 331 2.91 -15.89 21.11
N LYS A 332 2.32 -16.63 22.06
CA LYS A 332 2.96 -17.71 22.83
C LYS A 332 2.03 -18.91 22.94
N ASP A 333 2.58 -20.11 23.09
CA ASP A 333 1.82 -21.32 23.42
C ASP A 333 1.24 -21.28 24.86
N GLU A 334 0.47 -22.31 25.23
CA GLU A 334 -0.18 -22.41 26.56
C GLU A 334 0.85 -22.43 27.70
N GLU A 335 2.08 -22.86 27.41
CA GLU A 335 3.22 -22.92 28.31
C GLU A 335 4.02 -21.60 28.38
N GLY A 336 3.69 -20.61 27.55
CA GLY A 336 4.32 -19.29 27.53
C GLY A 336 5.60 -19.19 26.67
N THR A 337 5.87 -20.20 25.84
CA THR A 337 6.96 -20.24 24.87
C THR A 337 6.57 -19.44 23.62
N PRO A 338 7.40 -18.49 23.15
CA PRO A 338 7.13 -17.77 21.91
C PRO A 338 7.03 -18.73 20.71
N TYR A 339 6.05 -18.50 19.84
CA TYR A 339 5.94 -19.28 18.60
C TYR A 339 7.17 -19.09 17.70
N ILE A 340 7.45 -20.13 16.92
CA ILE A 340 8.35 -20.07 15.77
C ILE A 340 7.56 -19.45 14.63
N LEU A 341 8.15 -18.46 13.96
CA LEU A 341 7.51 -17.76 12.85
C LEU A 341 8.39 -17.90 11.62
N ARG A 342 7.80 -18.33 10.50
CA ARG A 342 8.45 -18.61 9.22
C ARG A 342 7.82 -17.80 8.09
N ARG A 343 8.29 -17.96 6.84
CA ARG A 343 7.70 -17.25 5.69
C ARG A 343 6.23 -17.59 5.51
N ALA A 344 5.84 -18.85 5.74
CA ALA A 344 4.45 -19.29 5.62
C ALA A 344 3.51 -18.63 6.65
N ASP A 345 4.02 -18.16 7.79
CA ASP A 345 3.25 -17.45 8.81
C ASP A 345 2.90 -16.01 8.45
N ARG A 346 3.48 -15.47 7.37
CA ARG A 346 3.18 -14.10 6.95
C ARG A 346 1.74 -13.90 6.53
N GLU A 347 1.09 -14.94 6.02
CA GLU A 347 -0.23 -14.84 5.42
C GLU A 347 -1.24 -15.91 5.86
N VAL A 348 -2.52 -15.58 5.76
CA VAL A 348 -3.63 -16.52 5.92
C VAL A 348 -4.71 -16.24 4.87
N SER A 349 -5.34 -17.30 4.35
CA SER A 349 -6.47 -17.18 3.44
C SER A 349 -7.75 -16.87 4.20
N LEU A 350 -8.50 -15.85 3.75
CA LEU A 350 -9.76 -15.40 4.34
C LEU A 350 -11.00 -15.93 3.58
N GLY A 351 -10.81 -16.81 2.60
CA GLY A 351 -11.87 -17.31 1.73
C GLY A 351 -11.99 -16.55 0.41
N GLY A 352 -13.14 -16.65 -0.27
CA GLY A 352 -13.30 -16.13 -1.63
C GLY A 352 -13.69 -14.65 -1.71
N GLY A 353 -13.28 -13.99 -2.79
CA GLY A 353 -13.63 -12.59 -3.11
C GLY A 353 -12.48 -11.60 -2.89
N ILE A 354 -12.71 -10.36 -3.29
CA ILE A 354 -11.76 -9.26 -3.06
C ILE A 354 -11.93 -8.76 -1.61
N PRO A 355 -10.87 -8.74 -0.78
CA PRO A 355 -10.97 -8.22 0.57
C PRO A 355 -11.24 -6.71 0.62
N SER A 356 -11.85 -6.30 1.72
CA SER A 356 -11.83 -4.91 2.18
C SER A 356 -10.53 -4.58 2.94
N GLY A 357 -10.27 -3.29 3.18
CA GLY A 357 -9.27 -2.89 4.17
C GLY A 357 -9.71 -3.26 5.59
N MET A 358 -8.76 -3.34 6.52
CA MET A 358 -9.05 -3.76 7.88
C MET A 358 -9.66 -2.66 8.73
N VAL A 359 -10.58 -3.02 9.61
CA VAL A 359 -11.16 -2.14 10.62
C VAL A 359 -10.77 -2.65 12.00
N PHE A 360 -10.09 -1.83 12.78
CA PHE A 360 -9.76 -2.14 14.17
C PHE A 360 -10.88 -1.67 15.11
N VAL A 361 -11.28 -2.55 16.02
CA VAL A 361 -12.25 -2.27 17.08
C VAL A 361 -11.52 -2.42 18.41
N ILE A 362 -11.52 -1.33 19.18
CA ILE A 362 -10.96 -1.29 20.53
C ILE A 362 -12.14 -1.34 21.51
N GLY A 363 -12.24 -2.44 22.25
CA GLY A 363 -13.22 -2.62 23.31
C GLY A 363 -12.96 -1.70 24.49
N ALA A 364 -14.01 -1.40 25.25
CA ALA A 364 -13.90 -0.57 26.47
C ALA A 364 -13.03 -1.22 27.56
N ASP A 365 -12.81 -2.53 27.47
CA ASP A 365 -11.92 -3.33 28.31
C ASP A 365 -10.45 -3.29 27.84
N GLY A 366 -10.15 -2.56 26.76
CA GLY A 366 -8.82 -2.49 26.14
C GLY A 366 -8.53 -3.66 25.19
N SER A 367 -9.48 -4.57 24.97
CA SER A 367 -9.33 -5.61 23.95
C SER A 367 -9.24 -4.97 22.56
N VAL A 368 -8.33 -5.47 21.73
CA VAL A 368 -8.22 -5.03 20.34
C VAL A 368 -8.52 -6.20 19.43
N SER A 369 -9.46 -5.97 18.52
CA SER A 369 -9.76 -6.90 17.45
C SER A 369 -9.70 -6.20 16.11
N ALA A 370 -9.38 -6.95 15.07
CA ALA A 370 -9.47 -6.48 13.70
C ALA A 370 -10.51 -7.27 12.93
N ILE A 371 -11.33 -6.56 12.16
CA ILE A 371 -12.38 -7.13 11.32
C ILE A 371 -12.01 -6.87 9.87
N ILE A 372 -12.13 -7.90 9.05
CA ILE A 372 -11.90 -7.83 7.60
C ILE A 372 -13.11 -8.43 6.91
N ALA A 373 -13.71 -7.73 5.96
CA ALA A 373 -14.76 -8.32 5.14
C ALA A 373 -14.14 -9.08 3.96
N ALA A 374 -14.45 -10.36 3.85
CA ALA A 374 -14.16 -11.21 2.70
C ALA A 374 -15.41 -12.06 2.37
N ASN A 375 -16.23 -11.57 1.43
CA ASN A 375 -17.52 -12.15 0.98
C ASN A 375 -18.36 -12.85 2.08
N ILE A 376 -18.07 -14.12 2.37
CA ILE A 376 -18.82 -14.98 3.30
C ILE A 376 -18.24 -15.03 4.72
N SER A 377 -17.16 -14.32 5.01
CA SER A 377 -16.51 -14.31 6.31
C SER A 377 -16.10 -12.92 6.78
N PHE A 378 -16.20 -12.73 8.10
CA PHE A 378 -15.67 -11.59 8.83
C PHE A 378 -14.70 -12.10 9.88
N PRO A 379 -13.52 -12.59 9.48
CA PRO A 379 -12.53 -13.08 10.43
C PRO A 379 -12.20 -11.97 11.41
N VAL A 380 -12.35 -12.30 12.70
CA VAL A 380 -11.95 -11.44 13.81
C VAL A 380 -10.58 -11.92 14.25
N ILE A 381 -9.58 -11.05 14.11
CA ILE A 381 -8.22 -11.35 14.54
C ILE A 381 -8.00 -10.66 15.86
N SER A 382 -7.74 -11.45 16.90
CA SER A 382 -7.31 -10.94 18.19
C SER A 382 -5.90 -10.40 18.07
N LEU A 383 -5.67 -9.17 18.50
CA LEU A 383 -4.35 -8.56 18.49
C LEU A 383 -3.83 -8.40 19.93
N PRO A 384 -2.53 -8.64 20.18
CA PRO A 384 -1.94 -8.39 21.48
C PRO A 384 -2.08 -6.90 21.84
N GLY A 385 -2.57 -6.64 23.05
CA GLY A 385 -2.94 -5.30 23.54
C GLY A 385 -1.80 -4.56 24.25
N ASP A 386 -0.56 -4.63 23.77
CA ASP A 386 0.62 -4.10 24.47
C ASP A 386 1.14 -2.74 23.94
N GLY A 387 0.37 -2.06 23.08
CA GLY A 387 0.72 -0.74 22.54
C GLY A 387 -0.11 0.42 23.10
N THR A 388 0.53 1.56 23.36
CA THR A 388 -0.19 2.83 23.57
C THR A 388 -0.75 3.30 22.22
N VAL A 389 -2.07 3.26 22.06
CA VAL A 389 -2.75 3.65 20.83
C VAL A 389 -3.18 5.11 20.93
N PHE A 390 -2.66 5.97 20.06
CA PHE A 390 -3.30 7.25 19.74
C PHE A 390 -3.97 7.10 18.39
N PRO A 391 -5.26 6.74 18.34
CA PRO A 391 -5.96 6.86 17.08
C PRO A 391 -6.17 8.35 16.85
N VAL A 392 -5.51 8.92 15.85
CA VAL A 392 -5.81 10.29 15.39
C VAL A 392 -7.11 10.22 14.59
N PHE A 393 -8.21 9.98 15.30
CA PHE A 393 -9.55 10.28 14.79
C PHE A 393 -9.75 11.77 14.99
N TRP A 394 -10.07 12.46 13.90
CA TRP A 394 -10.54 13.84 13.94
C TRP A 394 -11.81 13.89 14.80
N THR A 395 -11.68 14.29 16.06
CA THR A 395 -12.81 14.76 16.86
C THR A 395 -12.60 16.23 17.16
N GLN A 396 -13.45 17.02 16.51
CA GLN A 396 -13.66 18.44 16.70
C GLN A 396 -14.04 18.71 18.17
N TRP A 397 -13.40 19.68 18.81
CA TRP A 397 -13.82 20.25 20.10
C TRP A 397 -14.72 21.46 19.90
#